data_AF-A0A9X0CN21-F1
#
_entry.id   AF-A0A9X0CN21-F1
#
_cell.length_a   1.000
_cell.length_b   1.000
_cell.length_c   1.000
_cell.angle_alpha   90.00
_cell.angle_beta   90.00
_cell.angle_gamma   90.00
#
_symmetry.space_group_name_H-M   'P 1'
#
loop_
_entity.id
_entity.type
_entity.pdbx_description
1 polymer ?
#
loop_
_entity_poly.entity_id
_entity_poly.type
_entity_poly.pdbx_seq_one_letter_code
_entity_poly.pdbx_strand_id
1 'polypeptide(L)'
;MAILDGHGHLFPSPFQFWKEKDSLQNKRNSIMTREILDKHFVVICTEREAKVYALPTSHANPKSFSEASLVEDLAVLLKAAAVVVQGSSCLLCLNSLGKLLALSLPNLSPLMDVECSFLMKDYRFLRTLVFSEDAQAVILCSPFEIQRLSMFARPGMLTENQGSLFRAMETPEAPSKGFFSSLFSTAASPLDREQLFGTESGNASRSLTNRFNGPGMEKLQETSSGLAGVLAKNKQALVERGEKLSELEMKTGEMNIKAKAFADAAHQMSLKYKDKKWYQV
;
A
#
# COMPACT_ATOMS: atom_id res chain seq x y z
N MET A 1 9.57 34.14 -8.47
CA MET A 1 8.93 35.46 -8.28
C MET A 1 7.45 35.33 -8.60
N ALA A 2 6.57 35.99 -7.85
CA ALA A 2 5.13 36.03 -8.12
C ALA A 2 4.58 37.44 -7.82
N ILE A 3 3.45 37.81 -8.42
CA ILE A 3 2.79 39.10 -8.21
C ILE A 3 1.39 38.84 -7.64
N LEU A 4 0.99 39.64 -6.66
CA LEU A 4 -0.31 39.57 -6.00
C LEU A 4 -1.06 40.91 -6.14
N ASP A 5 -2.38 40.83 -6.14
CA ASP A 5 -3.28 41.99 -6.07
C ASP A 5 -3.21 42.70 -4.70
N GLY A 6 -3.96 43.78 -4.51
CA GLY A 6 -3.99 44.52 -3.23
C GLY A 6 -4.62 43.80 -2.06
N HIS A 7 -5.32 42.68 -2.32
CA HIS A 7 -5.84 41.78 -1.31
C HIS A 7 -4.90 40.60 -1.01
N GLY A 8 -3.82 40.45 -1.78
CA GLY A 8 -2.85 39.37 -1.62
C GLY A 8 -3.15 38.10 -2.42
N HIS A 9 -4.06 38.16 -3.40
CA HIS A 9 -4.33 37.04 -4.31
C HIS A 9 -3.37 37.04 -5.50
N LEU A 10 -2.96 35.85 -5.93
CA LEU A 10 -2.18 35.65 -7.14
C LEU A 10 -2.95 36.10 -8.38
N PHE A 11 -2.27 36.83 -9.26
CA PHE A 11 -2.82 37.13 -10.57
C PHE A 11 -3.05 35.84 -11.37
N PRO A 12 -4.21 35.72 -12.05
CA PRO A 12 -4.49 34.57 -12.89
C PRO A 12 -3.52 34.48 -14.07
N SER A 13 -3.38 33.28 -14.63
CA SER A 13 -2.59 33.07 -15.83
C SER A 13 -3.05 34.02 -16.95
N PRO A 14 -2.14 34.70 -17.68
CA PRO A 14 -2.52 35.59 -18.77
C PRO A 14 -3.45 34.93 -19.78
N PHE A 15 -3.33 33.61 -20.00
CA PHE A 15 -4.19 32.86 -20.92
C PHE A 15 -5.67 32.78 -20.48
N GLN A 16 -5.97 32.85 -19.18
CA GLN A 16 -7.36 32.86 -18.70
C GLN A 16 -8.08 34.14 -19.16
N PHE A 17 -7.39 35.28 -19.16
CA PHE A 17 -7.92 36.55 -19.65
C PHE A 17 -8.37 36.50 -21.12
N TRP A 18 -7.66 35.72 -21.95
CA TRP A 18 -7.98 35.61 -23.38
C TRP A 18 -9.11 34.62 -23.66
N LYS A 19 -9.34 33.65 -22.78
CA LYS A 19 -10.34 32.58 -22.97
C LYS A 19 -11.76 33.04 -22.65
N GLU A 20 -11.94 34.02 -21.75
CA GLU A 20 -13.26 34.54 -21.38
C GLU A 20 -13.96 35.34 -22.50
N LYS A 21 -13.22 35.77 -23.54
CA LYS A 21 -13.77 36.56 -24.65
C LYS A 21 -14.77 35.82 -25.54
N ASP A 22 -14.80 34.49 -25.52
CA ASP A 22 -15.67 33.68 -26.40
C ASP A 22 -17.05 33.39 -25.81
N SER A 23 -17.34 33.84 -24.58
CA SER A 23 -18.68 33.72 -23.97
C SER A 23 -19.46 35.04 -24.10
N LEU A 24 -20.51 35.01 -24.92
CA LEU A 24 -21.37 36.14 -25.33
C LEU A 24 -22.16 36.87 -24.21
N GLN A 25 -21.76 36.79 -22.94
CA GLN A 25 -22.49 37.43 -21.83
C GLN A 25 -21.70 38.21 -20.78
N ASN A 26 -20.37 38.24 -20.79
CA ASN A 26 -19.66 39.01 -19.76
C ASN A 26 -19.31 40.44 -20.22
N LYS A 27 -20.07 41.39 -19.68
CA LYS A 27 -19.75 42.82 -19.66
C LYS A 27 -18.29 43.03 -19.26
N ARG A 28 -17.48 43.49 -20.22
CA ARG A 28 -16.24 44.27 -20.06
C ARG A 28 -15.59 44.19 -18.66
N ASN A 29 -14.76 43.16 -18.43
CA ASN A 29 -13.61 43.31 -17.55
C ASN A 29 -12.50 44.03 -18.34
N SER A 30 -12.77 45.26 -18.78
CA SER A 30 -11.66 46.17 -19.02
C SER A 30 -11.01 46.35 -17.65
N ILE A 31 -9.71 46.09 -17.54
CA ILE A 31 -8.87 46.49 -16.40
C ILE A 31 -9.36 47.87 -15.99
N MET A 32 -10.10 47.95 -14.88
CA MET A 32 -10.64 49.22 -14.44
C MET A 32 -9.42 50.05 -14.08
N THR A 33 -9.34 51.29 -14.58
CA THR A 33 -8.21 52.22 -14.33
C THR A 33 -7.88 52.38 -12.83
N ARG A 34 -8.78 51.94 -11.94
CA ARG A 34 -8.58 51.84 -10.49
C ARG A 34 -7.49 50.84 -10.06
N GLU A 35 -7.35 49.69 -10.72
CA GLU A 35 -6.30 48.69 -10.37
C GLU A 35 -4.87 49.23 -10.59
N ILE A 36 -4.72 50.27 -11.41
CA ILE A 36 -3.44 50.95 -11.65
C ILE A 36 -2.98 51.75 -10.43
N LEU A 37 -3.93 52.16 -9.56
CA LEU A 37 -3.67 52.89 -8.33
C LEU A 37 -3.59 51.98 -7.09
N ASP A 38 -3.97 50.72 -7.24
CA ASP A 38 -4.02 49.79 -6.13
C ASP A 38 -2.62 49.30 -5.76
N LYS A 39 -2.42 49.17 -4.44
CA LYS A 39 -1.21 48.57 -3.89
C LYS A 39 -1.13 47.13 -4.38
N HIS A 40 -0.01 46.71 -4.94
CA HIS A 40 0.23 45.31 -5.29
C HIS A 40 1.33 44.73 -4.41
N PHE A 41 1.53 43.41 -4.46
CA PHE A 41 2.66 42.78 -3.80
C PHE A 41 3.50 41.98 -4.79
N VAL A 42 4.81 42.00 -4.61
CA VAL A 42 5.74 41.11 -5.31
C VAL A 42 6.41 40.19 -4.32
N VAL A 43 6.33 38.89 -4.59
CA VAL A 43 6.97 37.83 -3.81
C VAL A 43 8.27 37.45 -4.49
N ILE A 44 9.37 37.65 -3.77
CA ILE A 44 10.72 37.25 -4.18
C ILE A 44 11.15 36.12 -3.27
N CYS A 45 11.48 34.97 -3.85
CA CYS A 45 12.01 33.81 -3.13
C CYS A 45 13.43 33.57 -3.66
N THR A 46 14.40 33.60 -2.75
CA THR A 46 15.80 33.25 -3.00
C THR A 46 16.02 31.79 -2.61
N GLU A 47 17.26 31.32 -2.68
CA GLU A 47 17.61 29.97 -2.22
C GLU A 47 17.43 29.77 -0.71
N ARG A 48 17.23 30.84 0.08
CA ARG A 48 17.22 30.75 1.55
C ARG A 48 16.08 31.50 2.23
N GLU A 49 15.60 32.58 1.62
CA GLU A 49 14.58 33.46 2.19
C GLU A 49 13.47 33.75 1.18
N ALA A 50 12.28 34.04 1.68
CA ALA A 50 11.24 34.71 0.92
C ALA A 50 10.99 36.10 1.50
N LYS A 51 10.80 37.08 0.62
CA LYS A 51 10.46 38.46 0.95
C LYS A 51 9.31 38.91 0.08
N VAL A 52 8.34 39.58 0.68
CA VAL A 52 7.25 40.24 -0.04
C VAL A 52 7.45 41.74 0.03
N TYR A 53 7.32 42.42 -1.09
CA TYR A 53 7.40 43.88 -1.17
C TYR A 53 6.08 44.44 -1.67
N ALA A 54 5.65 45.56 -1.09
CA ALA A 54 4.52 46.32 -1.61
C ALA A 54 4.96 47.19 -2.80
N LEU A 55 4.16 47.21 -3.86
CA LEU A 55 4.33 48.03 -5.05
C LEU A 55 3.18 49.07 -5.14
N PRO A 56 3.40 50.23 -5.78
CA PRO A 56 4.69 50.70 -6.29
C PRO A 56 5.67 51.09 -5.17
N THR A 57 6.98 50.91 -5.39
CA THR A 57 8.00 51.38 -4.45
C THR A 57 8.43 52.80 -4.81
N SER A 58 8.44 53.71 -3.84
CA SER A 58 8.96 55.08 -4.00
C SER A 58 10.42 55.24 -3.58
N HIS A 59 11.04 54.20 -3.03
CA HIS A 59 12.37 54.24 -2.42
C HIS A 59 13.35 53.30 -3.13
N ALA A 60 14.62 53.72 -3.21
CA ALA A 60 15.70 52.91 -3.80
C ALA A 60 15.94 51.59 -3.06
N ASN A 61 15.70 51.55 -1.74
CA ASN A 61 15.73 50.35 -0.92
C ASN A 61 14.39 50.17 -0.20
N PRO A 62 13.40 49.50 -0.83
CA PRO A 62 12.10 49.27 -0.22
C PRO A 62 12.22 48.31 0.96
N LYS A 63 11.55 48.62 2.07
CA LYS A 63 11.42 47.68 3.19
C LYS A 63 10.48 46.55 2.79
N SER A 64 10.83 45.30 3.15
CA SER A 64 9.95 44.14 3.00
C SER A 64 8.67 44.35 3.81
N PHE A 65 7.54 43.98 3.21
CA PHE A 65 6.24 43.87 3.88
C PHE A 65 6.23 42.69 4.86
N SER A 66 6.77 41.56 4.39
CA SER A 66 6.98 40.35 5.19
C SER A 66 8.25 39.66 4.71
N GLU A 67 8.88 38.91 5.60
CA GLU A 67 10.05 38.10 5.29
C GLU A 67 10.06 36.82 6.11
N ALA A 68 10.59 35.75 5.54
CA ALA A 68 10.73 34.46 6.21
C ALA A 68 12.04 33.78 5.78
N SER A 69 12.80 33.29 6.76
CA SER A 69 13.88 32.33 6.52
C SER A 69 13.26 30.96 6.29
N LEU A 70 13.59 30.32 5.17
CA LEU A 70 12.96 29.08 4.72
C LEU A 70 13.84 27.85 4.96
N VAL A 71 15.11 28.07 5.30
CA VAL A 71 16.09 27.01 5.54
C VAL A 71 17.05 27.44 6.64
N GLU A 72 17.60 26.44 7.33
CA GLU A 72 18.65 26.60 8.34
C GLU A 72 20.00 26.08 7.78
N ASP A 73 21.10 26.45 8.45
CA ASP A 73 22.45 25.99 8.14
C ASP A 73 22.89 26.17 6.68
N LEU A 74 23.36 25.09 6.04
CA LEU A 74 23.87 25.08 4.66
C LEU A 74 22.80 24.65 3.64
N ALA A 75 21.55 24.43 4.06
CA ALA A 75 20.49 24.00 3.17
C ALA A 75 20.04 25.12 2.21
N VAL A 76 19.45 24.71 1.09
CA VAL A 76 18.93 25.60 0.04
C VAL A 76 17.57 25.14 -0.45
N LEU A 77 16.78 26.07 -0.99
CA LEU A 77 15.54 25.76 -1.69
C LEU A 77 15.85 25.22 -3.08
N LEU A 78 15.28 24.05 -3.37
CA LEU A 78 15.39 23.38 -4.65
C LEU A 78 14.25 23.75 -5.60
N LYS A 79 13.07 24.06 -5.04
CA LYS A 79 11.88 24.44 -5.78
C LYS A 79 11.04 25.39 -4.96
N ALA A 80 10.50 26.41 -5.60
CA ALA A 80 9.47 27.27 -5.02
C ALA A 80 8.39 27.60 -6.07
N ALA A 81 7.13 27.62 -5.66
CA ALA A 81 6.01 28.01 -6.51
C ALA A 81 4.93 28.71 -5.69
N ALA A 82 4.42 29.83 -6.19
CA ALA A 82 3.22 30.43 -5.62
C ALA A 82 2.00 29.79 -6.29
N VAL A 83 1.05 29.32 -5.49
CA VAL A 83 -0.15 28.62 -5.98
C VAL A 83 -1.39 29.12 -5.25
N VAL A 84 -2.55 28.89 -5.87
CA VAL A 84 -3.86 29.13 -5.24
C VAL A 84 -4.37 27.84 -4.63
N VAL A 85 -4.87 27.91 -3.41
CA VAL A 85 -5.49 26.82 -2.65
C VAL A 85 -6.81 27.34 -2.10
N GLN A 86 -7.94 26.79 -2.57
CA GLN A 86 -9.28 27.21 -2.13
C GLN A 86 -9.49 28.75 -2.19
N GLY A 87 -8.97 29.39 -3.25
CA GLY A 87 -9.07 30.84 -3.46
C GLY A 87 -8.04 31.69 -2.68
N SER A 88 -7.26 31.09 -1.78
CA SER A 88 -6.19 31.76 -1.04
C SER A 88 -4.83 31.48 -1.67
N SER A 89 -3.90 32.43 -1.60
CA SER A 89 -2.57 32.28 -2.20
C SER A 89 -1.55 31.80 -1.17
N CYS A 90 -0.70 30.86 -1.57
CA CYS A 90 0.39 30.37 -0.73
C CYS A 90 1.67 30.14 -1.54
N LEU A 91 2.80 30.17 -0.85
CA LEU A 91 4.11 29.83 -1.38
C LEU A 91 4.45 28.40 -0.94
N LEU A 92 4.67 27.52 -1.92
CA LEU A 92 5.15 26.17 -1.71
C LEU A 92 6.65 26.11 -1.96
N CYS A 93 7.38 25.45 -1.07
CA CYS A 93 8.83 25.31 -1.18
C CYS A 93 9.24 23.86 -0.90
N LEU A 94 10.26 23.38 -1.60
CA LEU A 94 10.99 22.15 -1.29
C LEU A 94 12.46 22.51 -1.09
N ASN A 95 13.04 22.11 0.05
CA ASN A 95 14.45 22.34 0.35
C ASN A 95 15.32 21.10 0.10
N SER A 96 16.64 21.30 0.17
CA SER A 96 17.65 20.26 -0.04
C SER A 96 17.71 19.17 1.04
N LEU A 97 17.00 19.35 2.16
CA LEU A 97 16.83 18.36 3.23
C LEU A 97 15.57 17.51 3.03
N GLY A 98 14.82 17.74 1.95
CA GLY A 98 13.57 17.04 1.69
C GLY A 98 12.39 17.56 2.51
N LYS A 99 12.48 18.74 3.13
CA LYS A 99 11.32 19.38 3.76
C LYS A 99 10.48 20.12 2.74
N LEU A 100 9.18 19.88 2.82
CA LEU A 100 8.16 20.55 2.05
C LEU A 100 7.48 21.59 2.94
N LEU A 101 7.56 22.85 2.54
CA LEU A 101 7.03 23.98 3.27
C LEU A 101 5.87 24.61 2.50
N ALA A 102 4.86 25.10 3.23
CA ALA A 102 3.85 26.00 2.69
C ALA A 102 3.76 27.23 3.59
N LEU A 103 3.74 28.43 2.98
CA LEU A 103 3.56 29.70 3.68
C LEU A 103 2.41 30.49 3.07
N SER A 104 1.64 31.20 3.90
CA SER A 104 0.58 32.08 3.41
C SER A 104 1.16 33.25 2.64
N LEU A 105 0.47 33.72 1.62
CA LEU A 105 0.78 34.98 0.95
C LEU A 105 -0.33 36.00 1.26
N PRO A 106 0.01 37.29 1.46
CA PRO A 106 1.34 37.89 1.38
C PRO A 106 2.16 37.82 2.69
N ASN A 107 1.60 37.28 3.78
CA ASN A 107 2.18 37.43 5.12
C ASN A 107 3.37 36.51 5.43
N LEU A 108 3.65 35.51 4.58
CA LEU A 108 4.66 34.47 4.80
C LEU A 108 4.48 33.73 6.14
N SER A 109 3.24 33.53 6.58
CA SER A 109 2.96 32.77 7.81
C SER A 109 3.05 31.26 7.51
N PRO A 110 3.80 30.46 8.27
CA PRO A 110 3.90 29.02 8.04
C PRO A 110 2.54 28.33 8.12
N LEU A 111 2.21 27.53 7.11
CA LEU A 111 1.00 26.70 7.02
C LEU A 111 1.33 25.20 7.14
N MET A 112 2.51 24.80 6.66
CA MET A 112 2.98 23.42 6.66
C MET A 112 4.51 23.37 6.70
N ASP A 113 5.06 22.46 7.49
CA ASP A 113 6.46 21.99 7.43
C ASP A 113 6.44 20.47 7.61
N VAL A 114 6.73 19.73 6.54
CA VAL A 114 6.67 18.26 6.52
C VAL A 114 7.93 17.71 5.89
N GLU A 115 8.57 16.75 6.56
CA GLU A 115 9.70 16.01 6.01
C GLU A 115 9.22 14.94 5.03
N CYS A 116 9.71 15.00 3.78
CA CYS A 116 9.42 14.06 2.70
C CYS A 116 10.66 13.21 2.38
N SER A 117 11.15 12.42 3.34
CA SER A 117 12.41 11.67 3.21
C SER A 117 12.40 10.67 2.04
N PHE A 118 11.22 10.26 1.53
CA PHE A 118 11.12 9.41 0.34
C PHE A 118 11.65 10.09 -0.94
N LEU A 119 11.57 11.42 -1.04
CA LEU A 119 12.14 12.18 -2.16
C LEU A 119 13.66 12.08 -2.20
N MET A 120 14.30 11.87 -1.05
CA MET A 120 15.75 11.81 -0.92
C MET A 120 16.33 10.45 -1.30
N LYS A 121 15.49 9.45 -1.59
CA LYS A 121 15.93 8.14 -2.09
C LYS A 121 16.39 8.20 -3.54
N ASP A 122 15.82 9.10 -4.33
CA ASP A 122 16.15 9.30 -5.73
C ASP A 122 16.00 10.76 -6.16
N TYR A 123 17.11 11.38 -6.55
CA TYR A 123 17.19 12.80 -6.91
C TYR A 123 16.56 13.16 -8.27
N ARG A 124 15.88 12.24 -8.97
CA ARG A 124 15.09 12.55 -10.18
C ARG A 124 14.07 13.66 -9.95
N PHE A 125 13.57 13.79 -8.72
CA PHE A 125 12.67 14.86 -8.32
C PHE A 125 13.18 16.27 -8.64
N LEU A 126 14.50 16.48 -8.62
CA LEU A 126 15.12 17.79 -8.91
C LEU A 126 14.71 18.33 -10.28
N ARG A 127 14.45 17.43 -11.25
CA ARG A 127 14.04 17.79 -12.61
C ARG A 127 12.56 17.59 -12.87
N THR A 128 11.91 16.70 -12.13
CA THR A 128 10.56 16.22 -12.46
C THR A 128 9.47 16.74 -11.52
N LEU A 129 9.83 17.25 -10.34
CA LEU A 129 8.84 17.75 -9.39
C LEU A 129 8.20 19.04 -9.90
N VAL A 130 6.89 19.00 -10.05
CA VAL A 130 6.08 20.13 -10.50
C VAL A 130 4.96 20.36 -9.48
N PHE A 131 4.92 21.56 -8.92
CA PHE A 131 3.79 22.05 -8.15
C PHE A 131 2.67 22.50 -9.08
N SER A 132 1.44 22.27 -8.64
CA SER A 132 0.21 22.63 -9.32
C SER A 132 -0.70 23.43 -8.38
N GLU A 133 -1.77 23.98 -8.93
CA GLU A 133 -2.88 24.55 -8.17
C GLU A 133 -3.42 23.56 -7.12
N ASP A 134 -4.08 24.10 -6.09
CA ASP A 134 -4.60 23.37 -4.93
C ASP A 134 -3.55 22.58 -4.14
N ALA A 135 -2.31 23.07 -4.15
CA ALA A 135 -1.15 22.47 -3.49
C ALA A 135 -1.02 20.97 -3.75
N GLN A 136 -1.11 20.62 -5.03
CA GLN A 136 -0.75 19.31 -5.52
C GLN A 136 0.66 19.35 -6.08
N ALA A 137 1.33 18.21 -6.07
CA ALA A 137 2.57 18.03 -6.80
C ALA A 137 2.54 16.71 -7.56
N VAL A 138 3.22 16.69 -8.71
CA VAL A 138 3.47 15.46 -9.45
C VAL A 138 4.97 15.28 -9.57
N ILE A 139 5.43 14.03 -9.44
CA ILE A 139 6.83 13.66 -9.47
C ILE A 139 6.99 12.29 -10.14
N LEU A 140 8.08 12.10 -10.88
CA LEU A 140 8.53 10.79 -11.35
C LEU A 140 9.46 10.14 -10.31
N CYS A 141 8.91 9.19 -9.55
CA CYS A 141 9.66 8.43 -8.53
C CYS A 141 10.45 7.26 -9.16
N SER A 142 10.09 6.83 -10.37
CA SER A 142 10.87 5.94 -11.24
C SER A 142 10.69 6.37 -12.71
N PRO A 143 11.49 5.87 -13.68
CA PRO A 143 11.23 6.10 -15.11
C PRO A 143 9.83 5.66 -15.57
N PHE A 144 9.15 4.82 -14.78
CA PHE A 144 7.86 4.22 -15.10
C PHE A 144 6.78 4.49 -14.04
N GLU A 145 7.05 5.36 -13.06
CA GLU A 145 6.16 5.60 -11.93
C GLU A 145 6.01 7.09 -11.65
N ILE A 146 4.78 7.57 -11.78
CA ILE A 146 4.37 8.92 -11.41
C ILE A 146 3.65 8.86 -10.07
N GLN A 147 4.08 9.69 -9.13
CA GLN A 147 3.41 9.87 -7.84
C GLN A 147 2.79 11.26 -7.78
N ARG A 148 1.53 11.32 -7.34
CA ARG A 148 0.84 12.56 -7.02
C ARG A 148 0.85 12.77 -5.51
N LEU A 149 1.28 13.95 -5.09
CA LEU A 149 1.23 14.42 -3.70
C LEU A 149 0.10 15.45 -3.58
N SER A 150 -0.61 15.41 -2.45
CA SER A 150 -1.58 16.44 -2.08
C SER A 150 -1.21 16.93 -0.69
N MET A 151 -0.94 18.23 -0.57
CA MET A 151 -0.38 18.82 0.66
C MET A 151 -1.47 19.19 1.66
N PHE A 152 -2.68 19.48 1.18
CA PHE A 152 -3.85 19.71 2.00
C PHE A 152 -4.92 18.64 1.75
N ALA A 153 -5.66 18.28 2.80
CA ALA A 153 -6.79 17.37 2.72
C ALA A 153 -7.95 18.01 1.96
N ARG A 154 -8.62 17.24 1.11
CA ARG A 154 -9.84 17.66 0.42
C ARG A 154 -10.99 16.68 0.72
N PRO A 155 -12.24 17.16 0.84
CA PRO A 155 -13.40 16.29 0.90
C PRO A 155 -13.42 15.33 -0.29
N GLY A 156 -13.62 14.03 -0.06
CA GLY A 156 -13.70 13.01 -1.11
C GLY A 156 -12.37 12.38 -1.55
N MET A 157 -11.22 12.82 -1.04
CA MET A 157 -9.91 12.32 -1.51
C MET A 157 -9.55 10.90 -1.06
N LEU A 158 -10.25 10.35 -0.04
CA LEU A 158 -9.91 9.05 0.57
C LEU A 158 -10.72 7.86 0.01
N THR A 159 -11.67 8.10 -0.90
CA THR A 159 -12.67 7.08 -1.30
C THR A 159 -12.45 6.44 -2.68
N GLU A 160 -11.47 6.87 -3.49
CA GLU A 160 -11.41 6.49 -4.91
C GLU A 160 -10.69 5.18 -5.26
N ASN A 161 -9.99 4.51 -4.33
CA ASN A 161 -9.05 3.43 -4.71
C ASN A 161 -9.45 2.01 -4.31
N GLN A 162 -10.71 1.75 -3.94
CA GLN A 162 -11.17 0.38 -3.72
C GLN A 162 -11.87 -0.16 -4.98
N GLY A 163 -11.09 -0.48 -6.00
CA GLY A 163 -11.56 -1.30 -7.11
C GLY A 163 -11.62 -2.77 -6.69
N SER A 164 -12.74 -3.46 -6.94
CA SER A 164 -12.79 -4.92 -6.81
C SER A 164 -12.22 -5.57 -8.07
N LEU A 165 -11.13 -6.33 -7.94
CA LEU A 165 -10.63 -7.18 -9.03
C LEU A 165 -11.57 -8.35 -9.31
N PHE A 166 -12.37 -8.73 -8.32
CA PHE A 166 -13.35 -9.77 -8.47
C PHE A 166 -14.68 -9.18 -8.93
N ARG A 167 -15.12 -9.62 -10.10
CA ARG A 167 -16.51 -9.54 -10.52
C ARG A 167 -17.06 -10.96 -10.49
N ALA A 168 -18.04 -11.22 -9.64
CA ALA A 168 -18.79 -12.46 -9.70
C ALA A 168 -19.39 -12.58 -11.10
N MET A 169 -18.95 -13.58 -11.84
CA MET A 169 -19.53 -13.95 -13.13
C MET A 169 -20.18 -15.31 -12.96
N GLU A 170 -21.28 -15.55 -13.65
CA GLU A 170 -21.82 -16.90 -13.73
C GLU A 170 -20.76 -17.81 -14.33
N THR A 171 -20.50 -18.93 -13.65
CA THR A 171 -19.61 -19.96 -14.16
C THR A 171 -20.23 -20.49 -15.46
N PRO A 172 -19.53 -20.39 -16.60
CA PRO A 172 -20.05 -20.92 -17.85
C PRO A 172 -20.33 -22.41 -17.69
N GLU A 173 -21.44 -22.85 -18.27
CA GLU A 173 -21.84 -24.26 -18.22
C GLU A 173 -20.74 -25.12 -18.85
N ALA A 174 -20.41 -26.23 -18.20
CA ALA A 174 -19.39 -27.13 -18.72
C ALA A 174 -19.81 -27.63 -20.11
N PRO A 175 -18.89 -27.73 -21.08
CA PRO A 175 -19.23 -28.24 -22.40
C PRO A 175 -19.86 -29.63 -22.28
N SER A 176 -21.09 -29.78 -22.81
CA SER A 176 -21.81 -31.05 -22.74
C SER A 176 -20.94 -32.14 -23.37
N LYS A 177 -20.66 -33.21 -22.62
CA LYS A 177 -20.07 -34.40 -23.22
C LYS A 177 -21.10 -34.94 -24.20
N GLY A 178 -20.82 -34.79 -25.50
CA GLY A 178 -21.73 -35.24 -26.54
C GLY A 178 -22.11 -36.71 -26.33
N PHE A 179 -23.38 -37.02 -26.54
CA PHE A 179 -24.00 -38.32 -26.29
C PHE A 179 -23.25 -39.53 -26.90
N PHE A 180 -22.43 -39.31 -27.93
CA PHE A 180 -21.66 -40.38 -28.58
C PHE A 180 -20.32 -40.72 -27.93
N SER A 181 -19.84 -39.95 -26.92
CA SER A 181 -18.57 -40.28 -26.26
C SER A 181 -18.63 -41.53 -25.38
N SER A 182 -19.84 -41.98 -25.00
CA SER A 182 -20.05 -43.19 -24.19
C SER A 182 -20.19 -44.47 -25.03
N LEU A 183 -20.42 -44.37 -26.34
CA LEU A 183 -20.71 -45.53 -27.19
C LEU A 183 -19.47 -46.07 -27.93
N PHE A 184 -18.40 -45.29 -28.04
CA PHE A 184 -17.17 -45.69 -28.75
C PHE A 184 -15.88 -45.59 -27.92
N SER A 185 -15.97 -45.20 -26.64
CA SER A 185 -14.79 -45.04 -25.77
C SER A 185 -14.62 -46.24 -24.85
N THR A 186 -13.73 -47.16 -25.23
CA THR A 186 -13.16 -48.23 -24.38
C THR A 186 -12.19 -47.70 -23.32
N ALA A 187 -12.06 -46.38 -23.17
CA ALA A 187 -11.24 -45.75 -22.14
C ALA A 187 -12.06 -45.44 -20.88
N ALA A 188 -11.41 -45.63 -19.73
CA ALA A 188 -11.92 -45.58 -18.36
C ALA A 188 -13.08 -44.58 -18.12
N SER A 189 -14.06 -45.01 -17.32
CA SER A 189 -15.15 -44.18 -16.81
C SER A 189 -14.62 -42.80 -16.39
N PRO A 190 -15.35 -41.70 -16.63
CA PRO A 190 -14.91 -40.38 -16.22
C PRO A 190 -14.55 -40.44 -14.73
N LEU A 191 -13.26 -40.35 -14.42
CA LEU A 191 -12.73 -40.44 -13.06
C LEU A 191 -13.52 -39.48 -12.19
N ASP A 192 -14.21 -40.03 -11.19
CA ASP A 192 -15.03 -39.26 -10.28
C ASP A 192 -14.11 -38.41 -9.39
N ARG A 193 -13.95 -37.15 -9.79
CA ARG A 193 -13.07 -36.20 -9.10
C ARG A 193 -13.55 -35.94 -7.68
N GLU A 194 -14.82 -36.17 -7.36
CA GLU A 194 -15.36 -36.05 -6.00
C GLU A 194 -14.93 -37.21 -5.10
N GLN A 195 -14.81 -38.43 -5.64
CA GLN A 195 -14.20 -39.54 -4.88
C GLN A 195 -12.70 -39.36 -4.65
N LEU A 196 -12.00 -38.73 -5.61
CA LEU A 196 -10.54 -38.55 -5.57
C LEU A 196 -10.08 -37.30 -4.80
N PHE A 197 -10.88 -36.23 -4.81
CA PHE A 197 -10.52 -34.92 -4.24
C PHE A 197 -11.67 -34.24 -3.47
N GLY A 198 -12.80 -34.91 -3.28
CA GLY A 198 -13.92 -34.41 -2.50
C GLY A 198 -13.68 -34.53 -1.00
N THR A 199 -14.72 -34.29 -0.23
CA THR A 199 -14.64 -34.17 1.23
C THR A 199 -14.12 -35.42 1.94
N GLU A 200 -14.28 -36.60 1.32
CA GLU A 200 -13.77 -37.87 1.85
C GLU A 200 -12.24 -38.02 1.71
N SER A 201 -11.63 -37.27 0.79
CA SER A 201 -10.17 -37.28 0.54
C SER A 201 -9.39 -36.39 1.52
N GLY A 202 -10.08 -35.72 2.45
CA GLY A 202 -9.51 -34.93 3.54
C GLY A 202 -9.73 -33.42 3.39
N ASN A 203 -9.82 -32.72 4.52
CA ASN A 203 -9.94 -31.25 4.53
C ASN A 203 -8.66 -30.59 4.00
N ALA A 204 -8.82 -29.52 3.21
CA ALA A 204 -7.70 -28.71 2.73
C ALA A 204 -6.77 -28.31 3.88
N SER A 205 -5.47 -28.54 3.71
CA SER A 205 -4.46 -28.22 4.72
C SER A 205 -4.49 -26.71 5.01
N ARG A 206 -4.83 -26.35 6.26
CA ARG A 206 -4.89 -24.93 6.71
C ARG A 206 -3.52 -24.24 6.76
N SER A 207 -2.44 -24.89 6.31
CA SER A 207 -1.06 -24.46 6.55
C SER A 207 -0.44 -23.61 5.44
N LEU A 208 -1.13 -23.36 4.31
CA LEU A 208 -0.47 -22.76 3.12
C LEU A 208 -1.11 -21.51 2.51
N THR A 209 -2.03 -20.85 3.19
CA THR A 209 -2.50 -19.53 2.75
C THR A 209 -2.51 -18.53 3.88
N ASN A 210 -1.32 -18.05 4.24
CA ASN A 210 -1.20 -16.70 4.77
C ASN A 210 -1.62 -15.74 3.66
N ARG A 211 -2.85 -15.21 3.75
CA ARG A 211 -3.27 -14.11 2.90
C ARG A 211 -2.29 -12.96 3.11
N PHE A 212 -1.53 -12.63 2.08
CA PHE A 212 -0.80 -11.36 2.01
C PHE A 212 -1.84 -10.24 1.96
N ASN A 213 -2.11 -9.63 3.11
CA ASN A 213 -2.83 -8.37 3.17
C ASN A 213 -1.80 -7.24 3.13
N GLY A 214 -2.08 -6.24 2.29
CA GLY A 214 -1.23 -5.08 2.00
C GLY A 214 -0.95 -4.16 3.19
N PRO A 215 -0.38 -2.96 2.93
CA PRO A 215 0.56 -2.29 3.81
C PRO A 215 -0.13 -1.71 5.05
N GLY A 216 0.18 -2.32 6.19
CA GLY A 216 -0.22 -1.89 7.53
C GLY A 216 0.72 -2.49 8.57
N MET A 217 2.03 -2.42 8.30
CA MET A 217 3.09 -3.12 9.05
C MET A 217 3.46 -2.44 10.38
N GLU A 218 2.72 -1.43 10.82
CA GLU A 218 3.04 -0.70 12.05
C GLU A 218 2.41 -1.33 13.31
N LYS A 219 1.44 -2.24 13.14
CA LYS A 219 0.86 -3.04 14.25
C LYS A 219 1.47 -4.43 14.43
N LEU A 220 2.42 -4.84 13.58
CA LEU A 220 3.05 -6.17 13.65
C LEU A 220 4.26 -6.24 14.60
N GLN A 221 4.75 -5.10 15.10
CA GLN A 221 5.86 -5.11 16.05
C GLN A 221 5.41 -5.55 17.46
N GLU A 222 4.15 -5.28 17.85
CA GLU A 222 3.60 -5.69 19.16
C GLU A 222 3.24 -7.19 19.24
N THR A 223 2.92 -7.86 18.13
CA THR A 223 2.56 -9.30 18.14
C THR A 223 3.75 -10.25 18.00
N SER A 224 4.97 -9.73 17.88
CA SER A 224 6.20 -10.53 17.76
C SER A 224 6.60 -11.27 19.05
N SER A 225 6.02 -10.90 20.20
CA SER A 225 6.27 -11.52 21.50
C SER A 225 5.54 -12.86 21.72
N GLY A 226 4.57 -13.24 20.86
CA GLY A 226 3.77 -14.45 21.00
C GLY A 226 4.29 -15.70 20.28
N LEU A 227 5.21 -15.55 19.31
CA LEU A 227 5.67 -16.65 18.45
C LEU A 227 6.52 -17.70 19.18
N ALA A 228 7.33 -17.27 20.16
CA ALA A 228 8.15 -18.18 20.95
C ALA A 228 7.30 -19.15 21.79
N GLY A 229 6.17 -18.68 22.33
CA GLY A 229 5.27 -19.51 23.14
C GLY A 229 4.55 -20.59 22.35
N VAL A 230 4.12 -20.28 21.12
CA VAL A 230 3.48 -21.26 20.22
C VAL A 230 4.49 -22.31 19.74
N LEU A 231 5.72 -21.89 19.42
CA LEU A 231 6.79 -22.81 19.00
C LEU A 231 7.21 -23.75 20.14
N ALA A 232 7.30 -23.24 21.37
CA ALA A 232 7.62 -24.05 22.55
C ALA A 232 6.54 -25.12 22.82
N LYS A 233 5.25 -24.76 22.74
CA LYS A 233 4.14 -25.71 22.88
C LYS A 233 4.15 -26.79 21.79
N ASN A 234 4.40 -26.40 20.53
CA ASN A 234 4.49 -27.36 19.43
C ASN A 234 5.69 -28.32 19.58
N LYS A 235 6.84 -27.81 20.06
CA LYS A 235 8.00 -28.66 20.38
C LYS A 235 7.67 -29.68 21.46
N GLN A 236 6.99 -29.27 22.52
CA GLN A 236 6.59 -30.18 23.60
C GLN A 236 5.62 -31.26 23.09
N ALA A 237 4.60 -30.88 22.32
CA ALA A 237 3.65 -31.83 21.74
C ALA A 237 4.32 -32.85 20.80
N LEU A 238 5.38 -32.45 20.09
CA LEU A 238 6.18 -33.35 19.26
C LEU A 238 6.99 -34.35 20.09
N VAL A 239 7.56 -33.91 21.22
CA VAL A 239 8.30 -34.79 22.14
C VAL A 239 7.36 -35.82 22.76
N GLU A 240 6.21 -35.38 23.30
CA GLU A 240 5.21 -36.29 23.89
C GLU A 240 4.69 -37.31 22.86
N ARG A 241 4.54 -36.91 21.59
CA ARG A 241 4.18 -37.83 20.51
C ARG A 241 5.29 -38.83 20.22
N GLY A 242 6.55 -38.40 20.26
CA GLY A 242 7.71 -39.27 20.09
C GLY A 242 7.80 -40.34 21.18
N GLU A 243 7.59 -39.95 22.43
CA GLU A 243 7.57 -40.88 23.57
C GLU A 243 6.46 -41.92 23.42
N LYS A 244 5.23 -41.50 23.09
CA LYS A 244 4.10 -42.42 22.85
C LYS A 244 4.35 -43.40 21.71
N LEU A 245 5.03 -42.96 20.65
CA LEU A 245 5.40 -43.85 19.54
C LEU A 245 6.45 -44.88 19.98
N SER A 246 7.44 -44.47 20.77
CA SER A 246 8.44 -45.39 21.33
C SER A 246 7.82 -46.43 22.26
N GLU A 247 6.85 -46.05 23.08
CA GLU A 247 6.10 -46.99 23.93
C GLU A 247 5.27 -47.97 23.11
N LEU A 248 4.60 -47.48 22.05
CA LEU A 248 3.82 -48.31 21.13
C LEU A 248 4.72 -49.34 20.43
N GLU A 249 5.91 -48.95 20.01
CA GLU A 249 6.88 -49.84 19.38
C GLU A 249 7.32 -50.95 20.34
N MET A 250 7.69 -50.62 21.58
CA MET A 250 8.02 -51.64 22.59
C MET A 250 6.86 -52.60 22.84
N LYS A 251 5.64 -52.08 23.04
CA LYS A 251 4.46 -52.90 23.29
C LYS A 251 4.13 -53.81 22.11
N THR A 252 4.34 -53.33 20.89
CA THR A 252 4.18 -54.13 19.66
C THR A 252 5.25 -55.21 19.57
N GLY A 253 6.50 -54.90 19.94
CA GLY A 253 7.58 -55.87 20.06
C GLY A 253 7.25 -56.99 21.04
N GLU A 254 6.79 -56.66 22.25
CA GLU A 254 6.34 -57.65 23.24
C GLU A 254 5.17 -58.49 22.74
N MET A 255 4.18 -57.86 22.10
CA MET A 255 3.03 -58.56 21.54
C MET A 255 3.46 -59.56 20.46
N ASN A 256 4.42 -59.19 19.60
CA ASN A 256 4.96 -60.07 18.58
C ASN A 256 5.70 -61.28 19.19
N ILE A 257 6.49 -61.06 20.25
CA ILE A 257 7.16 -62.15 20.98
C ILE A 257 6.12 -63.11 21.58
N LYS A 258 5.09 -62.57 22.25
CA LYS A 258 4.01 -63.39 22.83
C LYS A 258 3.26 -64.16 21.74
N ALA A 259 2.95 -63.53 20.62
CA ALA A 259 2.27 -64.18 19.50
C ALA A 259 3.08 -65.35 18.93
N LYS A 260 4.40 -65.19 18.76
CA LYS A 260 5.29 -66.29 18.35
C LYS A 260 5.29 -67.43 19.35
N ALA A 261 5.42 -67.14 20.64
CA ALA A 261 5.38 -68.17 21.68
C ALA A 261 4.02 -68.93 21.71
N PHE A 262 2.90 -68.23 21.52
CA PHE A 262 1.59 -68.87 21.40
C PHE A 262 1.48 -69.74 20.15
N ALA A 263 1.99 -69.28 19.00
CA ALA A 263 2.01 -70.05 17.77
C ALA A 263 2.84 -71.34 17.92
N ASP A 264 4.01 -71.26 18.55
CA ASP A 264 4.88 -72.40 18.82
C ASP A 264 4.22 -73.41 19.78
N ALA A 265 3.59 -72.92 20.85
CA ALA A 265 2.86 -73.78 21.80
C ALA A 265 1.65 -74.47 21.15
N ALA A 266 0.88 -73.75 20.34
CA ALA A 266 -0.23 -74.30 19.57
C ALA A 266 0.25 -75.34 18.56
N HIS A 267 1.38 -75.09 17.89
CA HIS A 267 1.99 -76.04 16.96
C HIS A 267 2.46 -77.32 17.67
N GLN A 268 3.13 -77.20 18.82
CA GLN A 268 3.52 -78.36 19.63
C GLN A 268 2.30 -79.15 20.12
N MET A 269 1.24 -78.48 20.54
CA MET A 269 -0.01 -79.12 20.94
C MET A 269 -0.65 -79.86 19.76
N SER A 270 -0.72 -79.22 18.58
CA SER A 270 -1.22 -79.84 17.36
C SER A 270 -0.45 -81.10 16.99
N LEU A 271 0.89 -81.11 17.14
CA LEU A 271 1.70 -82.30 16.91
C LEU A 271 1.37 -83.42 17.90
N LYS A 272 1.21 -83.10 19.20
CA LYS A 272 0.81 -84.10 20.22
C LYS A 272 -0.56 -84.74 19.92
N TYR A 273 -1.49 -83.99 19.35
CA TYR A 273 -2.81 -84.51 18.97
C TYR A 273 -2.85 -85.19 17.60
N LYS A 274 -1.84 -84.96 16.75
CA LYS A 274 -1.73 -85.61 15.43
C LYS A 274 -1.50 -87.12 15.54
N ASP A 275 -0.81 -87.57 16.58
CA ASP A 275 -0.45 -88.99 16.78
C ASP A 275 -1.37 -89.74 17.78
N LYS A 276 -2.35 -89.04 18.38
CA LYS A 276 -3.34 -89.67 19.26
C LYS A 276 -4.52 -90.18 18.44
N LYS A 277 -4.78 -91.48 18.51
CA LYS A 277 -6.04 -92.06 18.02
C LYS A 277 -7.14 -91.85 19.07
N TRP A 278 -8.39 -91.71 18.61
CA TRP A 278 -9.59 -91.27 19.34
C TRP A 278 -9.94 -92.02 20.65
N TYR A 279 -9.19 -93.06 21.02
CA TYR A 279 -9.41 -93.91 22.19
C TYR A 279 -8.30 -93.79 23.25
N GLN A 280 -7.38 -92.82 23.14
CA GLN A 280 -6.26 -92.59 24.09
C GLN A 280 -6.30 -91.20 24.75
N VAL A 281 -7.51 -90.74 25.13
CA VAL A 281 -7.68 -89.50 25.90
C VAL A 281 -7.12 -89.68 27.30
#